data_AF-A0A377ZYR5-F1
#
_entry.id   AF-A0A377ZYR5-F1
#
_cell.length_a   1.000
_cell.length_b   1.000
_cell.length_c   1.000
_cell.angle_alpha   90.00
_cell.angle_beta   90.00
_cell.angle_gamma   90.00
#
_symmetry.space_group_name_H-M   'P 1'
#
loop_
_entity.id
_entity.type
_entity.pdbx_description
1 polymer ?
#
loop_
_entity_poly.entity_id
_entity_poly.type
_entity_poly.pdbx_seq_one_letter_code
_entity_poly.pdbx_strand_id
1 'polypeptide(L)'
;MNIPHHGHVDNIPADWAVEMSCTLGRDGAKPTPRITHFDEKVLGLIYTIKGFEVAASQAAISGELNDVLLALNLSPLIHSDRDAEQLAREMILAHEKWLPNFAATIEKLKS
;
A
#
# COMPACT_ATOMS: atom_id res chain seq x y z
N MET A 1 -0.17 16.50 -2.91
CA MET A 1 0.28 16.23 -1.52
C MET A 1 -0.44 14.98 -1.05
N ASN A 2 0.27 14.05 -0.39
CA ASN A 2 -0.37 12.91 0.27
C ASN A 2 -0.85 13.33 1.66
N ILE A 3 -2.15 13.19 1.91
CA ILE A 3 -2.79 13.58 3.17
C ILE A 3 -3.88 12.58 3.56
N PRO A 4 -4.14 12.38 4.87
CA PRO A 4 -5.41 11.79 5.30
C PRO A 4 -6.54 12.74 4.92
N HIS A 5 -7.51 12.28 4.11
CA HIS A 5 -8.55 13.18 3.60
C HIS A 5 -9.72 13.40 4.56
N HIS A 6 -9.86 12.57 5.59
CA HIS A 6 -10.87 12.72 6.65
C HIS A 6 -12.29 12.94 6.12
N GLY A 7 -12.67 12.20 5.07
CA GLY A 7 -14.00 12.30 4.46
C GLY A 7 -14.19 13.46 3.48
N HIS A 8 -13.11 14.16 3.08
CA HIS A 8 -13.19 15.16 2.00
C HIS A 8 -13.70 14.57 0.68
N VAL A 9 -13.36 13.31 0.42
CA VAL A 9 -13.95 12.49 -0.65
C VAL A 9 -14.98 11.56 -0.02
N ASP A 10 -16.21 11.57 -0.52
CA ASP A 10 -17.37 10.94 0.11
C ASP A 10 -17.60 9.46 -0.27
N ASN A 11 -17.06 8.99 -1.41
CA ASN A 11 -17.24 7.63 -1.92
C ASN A 11 -16.04 6.69 -1.69
N ILE A 12 -15.14 7.05 -0.76
CA ILE A 12 -14.05 6.20 -0.27
C ILE A 12 -13.92 6.31 1.27
N PRO A 13 -13.30 5.31 1.94
CA PRO A 13 -13.12 5.34 3.40
C PRO A 13 -12.32 6.55 3.90
N ALA A 14 -12.84 7.23 4.92
CA ALA A 14 -12.32 8.52 5.42
C ALA A 14 -10.92 8.47 6.03
N ASP A 15 -10.44 7.29 6.41
CA ASP A 15 -9.14 7.01 7.02
C ASP A 15 -8.03 6.79 5.99
N TRP A 16 -8.35 6.78 4.69
CA TRP A 16 -7.36 6.62 3.65
C TRP A 16 -6.50 7.88 3.47
N ALA A 17 -5.22 7.66 3.17
CA ALA A 17 -4.38 8.70 2.61
C ALA A 17 -4.64 8.84 1.10
N VAL A 18 -4.75 10.05 0.58
CA VAL A 18 -4.92 10.31 -0.85
C VAL A 18 -3.96 11.40 -1.31
N GLU A 19 -3.58 11.35 -2.58
CA GLU A 19 -2.85 12.42 -3.22
C GLU A 19 -3.81 13.41 -3.86
N MET A 20 -3.79 14.66 -3.39
CA MET A 20 -4.63 15.71 -3.97
C MET A 20 -3.96 17.08 -3.97
N SER A 21 -4.57 17.98 -4.75
CA SER A 21 -4.22 19.41 -4.74
C SER A 21 -4.67 20.01 -3.42
N CYS A 22 -3.75 20.71 -2.74
CA CYS A 22 -4.01 21.32 -1.45
C CYS A 22 -3.54 22.77 -1.43
N THR A 23 -4.25 23.61 -0.69
CA THR A 23 -3.76 24.92 -0.28
C THR A 23 -2.90 24.76 0.96
N LEU A 24 -1.64 25.19 0.90
CA LEU A 24 -0.71 25.16 2.04
C LEU A 24 -0.82 26.45 2.85
N GLY A 25 -0.99 26.31 4.17
CA GLY A 25 -1.02 27.43 5.10
C GLY A 25 -0.41 27.07 6.45
N ARG A 26 -0.52 27.99 7.43
CA ARG A 26 0.00 27.79 8.79
C ARG A 26 -0.58 26.55 9.48
N ASP A 27 -1.82 26.20 9.17
CA ASP A 27 -2.52 25.03 9.74
C ASP A 27 -2.24 23.72 8.96
N GLY A 28 -1.25 23.73 8.06
CA GLY A 28 -0.92 22.58 7.21
C GLY A 28 -1.62 22.60 5.84
N ALA A 29 -1.70 21.42 5.23
CA ALA A 29 -2.28 21.23 3.90
C ALA A 29 -3.80 21.03 3.99
N LYS A 30 -4.56 21.89 3.32
CA LYS A 30 -6.03 21.76 3.21
C LYS A 30 -6.40 21.35 1.77
N PRO A 31 -7.10 20.22 1.55
CA PRO A 31 -7.59 19.85 0.22
C PRO A 31 -8.34 20.99 -0.47
N THR A 32 -8.14 21.16 -1.78
CA THR A 32 -8.98 22.07 -2.57
C THR A 32 -10.35 21.42 -2.84
N PRO A 33 -11.44 22.20 -2.94
CA PRO A 33 -12.78 21.66 -3.18
C PRO A 33 -13.02 21.15 -4.61
N ARG A 34 -11.95 20.97 -5.40
CA ARG A 34 -12.03 20.56 -6.81
C ARG A 34 -12.53 19.13 -6.97
N ILE A 35 -12.17 18.24 -6.05
CA ILE A 35 -12.53 16.81 -6.07
C ILE A 35 -13.03 16.43 -4.68
N THR A 36 -14.33 16.20 -4.57
CA THR A 36 -15.00 15.71 -3.35
C THR A 36 -15.68 14.35 -3.56
N HIS A 37 -15.64 13.83 -4.79
CA HIS A 37 -16.26 12.58 -5.22
C HIS A 37 -15.49 12.07 -6.44
N PHE A 38 -15.09 10.80 -6.46
CA PHE A 38 -14.47 10.21 -7.65
C PHE A 38 -15.52 9.68 -8.62
N ASP A 39 -15.22 9.68 -9.93
CA ASP A 39 -16.09 9.01 -10.92
C ASP A 39 -16.12 7.51 -10.62
N GLU A 40 -17.32 6.94 -10.54
CA GLU A 40 -17.57 5.51 -10.28
C GLU A 40 -16.77 4.58 -11.21
N LYS A 41 -16.52 5.01 -12.45
CA LYS A 41 -15.75 4.24 -13.44
C LYS A 41 -14.30 4.00 -13.04
N VAL A 42 -13.72 4.83 -12.17
CA VAL A 42 -12.31 4.69 -11.74
C VAL A 42 -12.18 4.05 -10.36
N LEU A 43 -13.27 3.88 -9.61
CA LEU A 43 -13.21 3.36 -8.24
C LEU A 43 -12.60 1.96 -8.16
N GLY A 44 -12.91 1.08 -9.13
CA GLY A 44 -12.33 -0.27 -9.15
C GLY A 44 -10.80 -0.25 -9.11
N LEU A 45 -10.17 0.64 -9.89
CA LEU A 45 -8.71 0.80 -9.90
C LEU A 45 -8.20 1.39 -8.57
N ILE A 46 -8.88 2.43 -8.05
CA ILE A 46 -8.50 3.07 -6.77
C ILE A 46 -8.48 2.04 -5.64
N TYR A 47 -9.56 1.25 -5.50
CA TYR A 47 -9.66 0.22 -4.47
C TYR A 47 -8.64 -0.89 -4.66
N THR A 48 -8.33 -1.27 -5.90
CA THR A 48 -7.33 -2.31 -6.19
C THR A 48 -5.95 -1.87 -5.70
N ILE A 49 -5.51 -0.67 -6.11
CA ILE A 49 -4.21 -0.12 -5.68
C ILE A 49 -4.19 0.12 -4.17
N LYS A 50 -5.30 0.62 -3.60
CA LYS A 50 -5.36 0.86 -2.15
C LYS A 50 -5.31 -0.40 -1.32
N GLY A 51 -5.98 -1.47 -1.78
CA GLY A 51 -5.90 -2.79 -1.16
C GLY A 51 -4.47 -3.30 -1.11
N PHE A 52 -3.72 -3.15 -2.21
CA PHE A 52 -2.28 -3.43 -2.25
C PHE A 52 -1.48 -2.58 -1.26
N GLU A 53 -1.66 -1.25 -1.25
CA GLU A 53 -0.94 -0.33 -0.34
C GLU A 53 -1.14 -0.69 1.13
N VAL A 54 -2.39 -0.98 1.52
CA VAL A 54 -2.74 -1.35 2.90
C VAL A 54 -2.12 -2.70 3.28
N ALA A 55 -2.26 -3.72 2.42
CA ALA A 55 -1.67 -5.03 2.66
C ALA A 55 -0.13 -4.99 2.73
N ALA A 56 0.51 -4.23 1.83
CA ALA A 56 1.96 -4.05 1.82
C ALA A 56 2.45 -3.31 3.07
N SER A 57 1.71 -2.29 3.52
CA SER A 57 2.01 -1.58 4.77
C SER A 57 1.91 -2.51 5.98
N GLN A 58 0.89 -3.36 6.02
CA GLN A 58 0.73 -4.37 7.08
C GLN A 58 1.88 -5.38 7.05
N ALA A 59 2.27 -5.87 5.88
CA ALA A 59 3.39 -6.78 5.71
C ALA A 59 4.73 -6.16 6.15
N ALA A 60 4.93 -4.86 5.86
CA ALA A 60 6.13 -4.14 6.30
C ALA A 60 6.23 -4.02 7.84
N ILE A 61 5.08 -3.95 8.53
CA ILE A 61 5.01 -3.92 9.99
C ILE A 61 5.16 -5.33 10.58
N SER A 62 4.44 -6.31 10.05
CA SER A 62 4.44 -7.69 10.59
C SER A 62 5.73 -8.44 10.30
N GLY A 63 6.35 -8.22 9.15
CA GLY A 63 7.53 -8.96 8.71
C GLY A 63 7.25 -10.40 8.27
N GLU A 64 5.98 -10.80 8.16
CA GLU A 64 5.56 -12.17 7.85
C GLU A 64 5.47 -12.41 6.34
N LEU A 65 5.97 -13.57 5.89
CA LEU A 65 5.98 -13.90 4.45
C LEU A 65 4.56 -13.96 3.87
N ASN A 66 3.59 -14.54 4.59
CA ASN A 66 2.22 -14.67 4.11
C ASN A 66 1.56 -13.30 3.85
N ASP A 67 1.87 -12.30 4.66
CA ASP A 67 1.35 -10.94 4.47
C ASP A 67 1.97 -10.28 3.22
N VAL A 68 3.25 -10.56 2.94
CA VAL A 68 3.90 -10.13 1.69
C VAL A 68 3.26 -10.80 0.49
N LEU A 69 2.99 -12.10 0.55
CA LEU A 69 2.34 -12.84 -0.53
C LEU A 69 0.92 -12.32 -0.79
N LEU A 70 0.16 -12.02 0.27
CA LEU A 70 -1.15 -11.39 0.14
C LEU A 70 -1.03 -10.04 -0.57
N ALA A 71 -0.09 -9.18 -0.14
CA ALA A 71 0.12 -7.90 -0.78
C ALA A 71 0.47 -8.05 -2.26
N LEU A 72 1.46 -8.88 -2.60
CA LEU A 72 1.86 -9.10 -3.99
C LEU A 72 0.71 -9.62 -4.85
N ASN A 73 -0.08 -10.57 -4.37
CA ASN A 73 -1.23 -11.10 -5.10
C ASN A 73 -2.37 -10.09 -5.30
N LEU A 74 -2.46 -9.04 -4.48
CA LEU A 74 -3.40 -7.92 -4.69
C LEU A 74 -2.89 -6.89 -5.71
N SER A 75 -1.60 -6.91 -6.04
CA SER A 75 -1.01 -6.00 -7.02
C SER A 75 -1.46 -6.38 -8.44
N PRO A 76 -1.97 -5.43 -9.25
CA PRO A 76 -2.38 -5.72 -10.63
C PRO A 76 -1.22 -6.07 -11.56
N LEU A 77 0.03 -5.94 -11.08
CA LEU A 77 1.25 -6.23 -11.84
C LEU A 77 1.77 -7.65 -11.60
N ILE A 78 1.19 -8.40 -10.66
CA ILE A 78 1.57 -9.79 -10.39
C ILE A 78 0.59 -10.71 -11.10
N HIS A 79 1.13 -11.63 -11.89
CA HIS A 79 0.35 -12.46 -12.80
C HIS A 79 0.03 -13.86 -12.25
N SER A 80 0.77 -14.31 -11.22
CA SER A 80 0.50 -15.59 -10.56
C SER A 80 1.08 -15.62 -9.14
N ASP A 81 0.49 -16.49 -8.32
CA ASP A 81 0.96 -16.75 -6.95
C ASP A 81 2.40 -17.29 -6.92
N ARG A 82 2.77 -18.11 -7.92
CA ARG A 82 4.14 -18.61 -8.07
C ARG A 82 5.13 -17.47 -8.31
N ASP A 83 4.77 -16.51 -9.16
CA ASP A 83 5.63 -15.36 -9.42
C ASP A 83 5.72 -14.46 -8.17
N ALA A 84 4.64 -14.34 -7.39
CA ALA A 84 4.63 -13.65 -6.10
C ALA A 84 5.59 -14.29 -5.10
N GLU A 85 5.55 -15.62 -4.96
CA GLU A 85 6.41 -16.37 -4.03
C GLU A 85 7.89 -16.24 -4.39
N GLN A 86 8.22 -16.44 -5.68
CA GLN A 86 9.58 -16.28 -6.15
C GLN A 86 10.10 -14.85 -5.90
N LEU A 87 9.31 -13.84 -6.28
CA LEU A 87 9.67 -12.44 -6.11
C LEU A 87 9.85 -12.08 -4.63
N ALA A 88 8.92 -12.48 -3.76
CA ALA A 88 8.98 -12.21 -2.32
C ALA A 88 10.28 -12.76 -1.73
N ARG A 89 10.59 -14.02 -2.01
CA ARG A 89 11.81 -14.68 -1.50
C ARG A 89 13.07 -13.98 -1.97
N GLU A 90 13.19 -13.74 -3.27
CA GLU A 90 14.39 -13.11 -3.85
C GLU A 90 14.58 -11.68 -3.31
N MET A 91 13.50 -10.89 -3.23
CA MET A 91 13.58 -9.50 -2.79
C MET A 91 13.86 -9.37 -1.29
N ILE A 92 13.27 -10.21 -0.45
CA ILE A 92 13.52 -10.22 1.00
C ILE A 92 14.98 -10.56 1.28
N LEU A 93 15.52 -11.60 0.63
CA LEU A 93 16.92 -12.01 0.81
C LEU A 93 17.90 -10.97 0.26
N ALA A 94 17.61 -10.39 -0.90
CA ALA A 94 18.45 -9.34 -1.49
C ALA A 94 18.55 -8.08 -0.61
N HIS A 95 17.50 -7.77 0.15
CA HIS A 95 17.41 -6.58 0.98
C HIS A 95 17.51 -6.87 2.48
N GLU A 96 18.00 -8.04 2.88
CA GLU A 96 18.02 -8.50 4.28
C GLU A 96 18.59 -7.46 5.28
N LYS A 97 19.59 -6.69 4.85
CA LYS A 97 20.26 -5.66 5.66
C LYS A 97 19.35 -4.49 6.03
N TRP A 98 18.30 -4.27 5.25
CA TRP A 98 17.39 -3.13 5.34
C TRP A 98 16.01 -3.52 5.88
N LEU A 99 15.79 -4.81 6.18
CA LEU A 99 14.49 -5.37 6.56
C LEU A 99 14.54 -5.95 7.98
N PRO A 100 14.75 -5.13 9.03
CA PRO A 100 14.87 -5.63 10.41
C PRO A 100 13.62 -6.36 10.90
N ASN A 101 12.43 -5.94 10.50
CA ASN A 101 11.17 -6.60 10.86
C ASN A 101 11.05 -8.01 10.25
N PHE A 102 11.78 -8.30 9.17
CA PHE A 102 11.77 -9.59 8.47
C PHE A 102 12.84 -10.55 8.98
N ALA A 103 13.57 -10.25 10.05
CA ALA A 103 14.71 -11.07 10.50
C ALA A 103 14.34 -12.56 10.69
N ALA A 104 13.23 -12.85 11.37
CA ALA A 104 12.75 -14.23 11.56
C ALA A 104 12.34 -14.90 10.25
N THR A 105 11.74 -14.15 9.32
CA THR A 105 11.38 -14.64 7.99
C THR A 105 12.63 -14.93 7.16
N ILE A 106 13.64 -14.06 7.21
CA ILE A 106 14.93 -14.25 6.52
C ILE A 106 15.65 -15.51 7.03
N GLU A 107 15.65 -15.74 8.35
CA GLU A 107 16.21 -16.96 8.94
C GLU A 107 15.54 -18.22 8.39
N LYS A 108 14.19 -18.24 8.34
CA LYS A 108 13.41 -19.35 7.75
C LYS A 108 13.65 -19.54 6.25
N LEU A 109 13.93 -18.47 5.50
CA LEU A 109 14.15 -18.55 4.05
C LEU A 109 15.56 -19.03 3.66
N LYS A 110 16.51 -18.91 4.59
CA LYS A 110 17.91 -19.34 4.43
C LYS A 110 18.17 -20.77 4.92
N SER A 111 17.34 -21.29 5.83
CA SER A 111 17.37 -22.68 6.27
C SER A 111 16.95 -23.63 5.15
#